data_AF-A0A3S0S8T0-F1
#
_entry.id   AF-A0A3S0S8T0-F1
#
_cell.length_a   1.000
_cell.length_b   1.000
_cell.length_c   1.000
_cell.angle_alpha   90.00
_cell.angle_beta   90.00
_cell.angle_gamma   90.00
#
_symmetry.space_group_name_H-M   'P 1'
#
loop_
_entity.id
_entity.type
_entity.pdbx_description
1 polymer ?
#
loop_
_entity_poly.entity_id
_entity_poly.type
_entity_poly.pdbx_seq_one_letter_code
_entity_poly.pdbx_strand_id
1 'polypeptide(L)'
;MENEFVRRFAEMSDDELQKYAVRAQLDENARVLLTAELSRRGLLLPEASHVPSTGSAGDANSMGYRQVIRGLSPLNAQILLGRLQAEGVDAYLSGANVTQINPLWFYALGGVRLFVHREHLAIAFDVIDATWKGDYEVGVAEEQDAPGRDRIESKRQAGWMCVLSVAMVMGGISLAALWWPSYASPSYSMTSGSPSDLLARGMASTFLVTYAGFWLLFVECAVRRQKRP
;
A
#
# COMPACT_ATOMS: atom_id res chain seq x y z
N MET A 1 6.45 12.88 41.81
CA MET A 1 5.33 12.55 40.89
C MET A 1 4.95 11.08 40.98
N GLU A 2 5.89 10.13 40.99
CA GLU A 2 5.63 8.69 41.09
C GLU A 2 4.72 8.27 42.27
N ASN A 3 4.94 8.84 43.47
CA ASN A 3 4.15 8.54 44.67
C ASN A 3 2.66 8.97 44.58
N GLU A 4 2.33 9.94 43.73
CA GLU A 4 0.94 10.42 43.57
C GLU A 4 0.11 9.42 42.78
N PHE A 5 0.69 8.84 41.72
CA PHE A 5 0.02 7.81 40.91
C PHE A 5 -0.20 6.51 41.70
N VAL A 6 0.79 6.06 42.48
CA VAL A 6 0.65 4.86 43.32
C VAL A 6 -0.51 5.03 44.31
N ARG A 7 -0.58 6.18 44.99
CA ARG A 7 -1.64 6.45 45.95
C ARG A 7 -3.01 6.52 45.27
N ARG A 8 -3.08 7.17 44.10
CA ARG A 8 -4.31 7.29 43.32
C ARG A 8 -4.81 5.96 42.79
N PHE A 9 -3.93 5.07 42.31
CA PHE A 9 -4.32 3.72 41.86
C PHE A 9 -4.70 2.82 43.03
N ALA A 10 -4.05 2.98 44.19
CA ALA A 10 -4.44 2.26 45.41
C ALA A 10 -5.85 2.63 45.89
N GLU A 11 -6.27 3.89 45.72
CA GLU A 11 -7.60 4.39 46.11
C GLU A 11 -8.71 4.01 45.10
N MET A 12 -8.38 3.66 43.86
CA MET A 12 -9.39 3.29 42.84
C MET A 12 -9.95 1.88 43.06
N SER A 13 -11.23 1.71 42.72
CA SER A 13 -11.88 0.41 42.67
C SER A 13 -11.42 -0.41 41.46
N ASP A 14 -11.59 -1.72 41.53
CA ASP A 14 -11.10 -2.66 40.50
C ASP A 14 -11.74 -2.40 39.12
N ASP A 15 -13.03 -2.06 39.09
CA ASP A 15 -13.76 -1.68 37.87
C ASP A 15 -13.24 -0.36 37.26
N GLU A 16 -12.84 0.60 38.10
CA GLU A 16 -12.29 1.87 37.65
C GLU A 16 -10.88 1.71 37.09
N LEU A 17 -10.04 0.88 37.73
CA LEU A 17 -8.71 0.54 37.24
C LEU A 17 -8.77 -0.09 35.84
N GLN A 18 -9.70 -1.02 35.62
CA GLN A 18 -9.89 -1.64 34.30
C GLN A 18 -10.39 -0.65 33.25
N LYS A 19 -11.36 0.22 33.57
CA LYS A 19 -11.82 1.28 32.66
C LYS A 19 -10.71 2.26 32.32
N TYR A 20 -9.83 2.56 33.27
CA TYR A 20 -8.70 3.46 33.08
C TYR A 20 -7.63 2.84 32.16
N ALA A 21 -7.37 1.53 32.29
CA ALA A 21 -6.45 0.79 31.43
C ALA A 21 -6.85 0.82 29.95
N VAL A 22 -8.15 0.81 29.64
CA VAL A 22 -8.69 0.80 28.27
C VAL A 22 -8.58 2.17 27.57
N ARG A 23 -8.47 3.27 28.32
CA ARG A 23 -8.64 4.64 27.78
C ARG A 23 -7.42 5.22 27.04
N ALA A 24 -6.33 4.48 26.90
CA ALA A 24 -5.13 4.78 26.09
C ALA A 24 -4.40 6.12 26.34
N GLN A 25 -4.78 6.91 27.36
CA GLN A 25 -4.15 8.20 27.70
C GLN A 25 -3.28 8.11 28.95
N LEU A 26 -2.37 7.12 29.03
CA LEU A 26 -1.42 7.03 30.14
C LEU A 26 0.01 7.22 29.64
N ASP A 27 0.72 8.09 30.36
CA ASP A 27 2.18 8.23 30.27
C ASP A 27 2.86 6.90 30.66
N GLU A 28 4.05 6.65 30.11
CA GLU A 28 4.73 5.35 30.19
C GLU A 28 4.98 4.94 31.65
N ASN A 29 5.38 5.88 32.51
CA ASN A 29 5.59 5.64 33.94
C ASN A 29 4.28 5.29 34.67
N ALA A 30 3.15 5.90 34.27
CA ALA A 30 1.85 5.59 34.85
C ALA A 30 1.35 4.20 34.43
N ARG A 31 1.70 3.74 33.22
CA ARG A 31 1.40 2.39 32.74
C ARG A 31 2.11 1.32 33.57
N VAL A 32 3.40 1.50 33.84
CA VAL A 32 4.18 0.56 34.65
C VAL A 32 3.58 0.41 36.05
N LEU A 33 3.24 1.52 36.70
CA LEU A 33 2.61 1.50 38.04
C LEU A 33 1.21 0.89 38.03
N LEU A 34 0.39 1.19 37.02
CA LEU A 34 -0.95 0.60 36.87
C LEU A 34 -0.88 -0.91 36.63
N THR A 35 0.06 -1.38 35.80
CA THR A 35 0.28 -2.81 35.58
C THR A 35 0.76 -3.53 36.85
N ALA A 36 1.60 -2.88 37.66
CA ALA A 36 2.05 -3.42 38.94
C ALA A 36 0.89 -3.55 39.95
N GLU A 37 0.01 -2.55 40.03
CA GLU A 37 -1.13 -2.57 40.96
C GLU A 37 -2.23 -3.55 40.50
N LEU A 38 -2.52 -3.67 39.20
CA LEU A 38 -3.42 -4.70 38.66
C LEU A 38 -2.90 -6.12 38.93
N SER A 39 -1.60 -6.34 38.74
CA SER A 39 -0.96 -7.63 39.05
C SER A 39 -1.04 -7.95 40.54
N ARG A 40 -0.85 -6.94 41.41
CA ARG A 40 -0.96 -7.09 42.87
C ARG A 40 -2.36 -7.50 43.32
N ARG A 41 -3.40 -7.03 42.62
CA ARG A 41 -4.81 -7.38 42.89
C ARG A 41 -5.28 -8.66 42.19
N GLY A 42 -4.40 -9.33 41.43
CA GLY A 42 -4.74 -10.53 40.69
C GLY A 42 -5.75 -10.28 39.55
N LEU A 43 -5.91 -9.04 39.14
CA LEU A 43 -6.80 -8.65 38.06
C LEU A 43 -6.04 -8.81 36.74
N LEU A 44 -6.61 -9.58 35.82
CA LEU A 44 -6.11 -9.62 34.46
C LEU A 44 -6.31 -8.22 33.86
N LEU A 45 -5.22 -7.64 33.33
CA LEU A 45 -5.32 -6.48 32.45
C LEU A 45 -6.36 -6.87 31.39
N PRO A 46 -7.33 -6.01 31.05
CA PRO A 46 -8.05 -6.18 29.81
C PRO A 46 -7.00 -6.07 28.71
N GLU A 47 -6.37 -7.20 28.35
CA GLU A 47 -5.75 -7.39 27.05
C GLU A 47 -6.81 -6.85 26.11
N ALA A 48 -6.51 -5.73 25.47
CA ALA A 48 -7.40 -4.99 24.59
C ALA A 48 -8.24 -6.00 23.81
N SER A 49 -9.42 -6.32 24.34
CA SER A 49 -10.17 -7.48 23.90
C SER A 49 -10.78 -7.02 22.61
N HIS A 50 -10.12 -7.41 21.53
CA HIS A 50 -10.69 -7.48 20.22
C HIS A 50 -11.35 -6.17 19.77
N VAL A 51 -10.56 -5.10 19.60
CA VAL A 51 -10.75 -4.33 18.37
C VAL A 51 -10.54 -5.35 17.24
N PRO A 52 -11.45 -5.50 16.26
CA PRO A 52 -11.11 -6.23 15.05
C PRO A 52 -9.94 -5.48 14.43
N SER A 53 -8.73 -5.97 14.74
CA SER A 53 -7.47 -5.47 14.25
C SER A 53 -7.51 -5.65 12.74
N THR A 54 -7.95 -4.58 12.09
CA THR A 54 -7.77 -4.39 10.66
C THR A 54 -6.27 -4.47 10.45
N GLY A 55 -5.84 -5.58 9.84
CA GLY A 55 -4.47 -6.10 9.78
C GLY A 55 -3.37 -5.06 9.89
N SER A 56 -2.79 -4.94 11.08
CA SER A 56 -1.45 -4.39 11.23
C SER A 56 -0.48 -5.42 10.67
N ALA A 57 0.12 -5.07 9.54
CA ALA A 57 1.10 -5.86 8.79
C ALA A 57 2.49 -5.87 9.46
N GLY A 58 2.53 -6.15 10.76
CA GLY A 58 3.72 -6.34 11.60
C GLY A 58 3.15 -6.67 12.96
N ASP A 59 3.09 -7.94 13.36
CA ASP A 59 4.23 -8.62 13.97
C ASP A 59 4.21 -10.14 13.74
N ALA A 60 4.37 -10.59 12.50
CA ALA A 60 4.69 -11.99 12.21
C ALA A 60 6.16 -12.34 12.51
N ASN A 61 6.85 -11.56 13.35
CA ASN A 61 8.29 -11.69 13.60
C ASN A 61 8.62 -12.48 14.88
N SER A 62 7.62 -13.02 15.58
CA SER A 62 7.77 -13.77 16.84
C SER A 62 7.66 -15.29 16.70
N MET A 63 7.18 -15.82 15.56
CA MET A 63 6.88 -17.25 15.36
C MET A 63 7.81 -17.94 14.35
N GLY A 64 9.06 -17.48 14.19
CA GLY A 64 10.04 -18.20 13.36
C GLY A 64 9.80 -18.15 11.85
N TYR A 65 8.79 -17.43 11.34
CA TYR A 65 8.58 -17.26 9.90
C TYR A 65 9.20 -15.96 9.37
N ARG A 66 9.68 -15.98 8.14
CA ARG A 66 10.21 -14.81 7.43
C ARG A 66 9.55 -14.70 6.06
N GLN A 67 9.21 -13.47 5.67
CA GLN A 67 8.68 -13.20 4.35
C GLN A 67 9.77 -13.37 3.29
N VAL A 68 9.46 -14.14 2.23
CA VAL A 68 10.40 -14.44 1.15
C VAL A 68 10.06 -13.66 -0.13
N ILE A 69 8.77 -13.58 -0.48
CA ILE A 69 8.29 -12.88 -1.69
C ILE A 69 7.07 -12.01 -1.35
N ARG A 70 6.95 -10.87 -2.05
CA ARG A 70 5.80 -9.98 -2.04
C ARG A 70 5.22 -9.81 -3.44
N GLY A 71 3.91 -9.60 -3.54
CA GLY A 71 3.29 -9.15 -4.78
C GLY A 71 2.98 -10.24 -5.78
N LEU A 72 2.92 -11.50 -5.34
CA LEU A 72 2.53 -12.61 -6.20
C LEU A 72 1.05 -12.53 -6.55
N SER A 73 0.70 -12.90 -7.79
CA SER A 73 -0.68 -13.17 -8.15
C SER A 73 -1.22 -14.34 -7.31
N PRO A 74 -2.54 -14.40 -7.02
CA PRO A 74 -3.08 -15.48 -6.19
C PRO A 74 -2.78 -16.88 -6.73
N LEU A 75 -2.85 -17.05 -8.06
CA LEU A 75 -2.53 -18.31 -8.73
C LEU A 75 -1.04 -18.67 -8.58
N ASN A 76 -0.14 -17.74 -8.89
CA ASN A 76 1.30 -18.00 -8.82
C ASN A 76 1.76 -18.26 -7.37
N ALA A 77 1.16 -17.55 -6.42
CA ALA A 77 1.42 -17.78 -5.00
C ALA A 77 1.05 -19.21 -4.58
N GLN A 78 -0.07 -19.72 -5.07
CA GLN A 78 -0.58 -21.05 -4.72
C GLN A 78 0.23 -22.17 -5.37
N ILE A 79 0.67 -21.98 -6.62
CA ILE A 79 1.60 -22.89 -7.30
C ILE A 79 2.92 -22.98 -6.53
N LEU A 80 3.48 -21.83 -6.16
CA LEU A 80 4.76 -21.77 -5.45
C LEU A 80 4.66 -22.36 -4.04
N LEU A 81 3.54 -22.13 -3.34
CA LEU A 81 3.25 -22.75 -2.05
C LEU A 81 3.22 -24.29 -2.17
N GLY A 82 2.46 -24.82 -3.13
CA GLY A 82 2.36 -26.26 -3.32
C GLY A 82 3.72 -26.89 -3.64
N ARG A 83 4.57 -26.18 -4.37
CA ARG A 83 5.93 -26.62 -4.68
C ARG A 83 6.85 -26.63 -3.46
N LEU A 84 6.84 -25.57 -2.66
CA LEU A 84 7.61 -25.53 -1.41
C LEU A 84 7.17 -26.65 -0.46
N GLN A 85 5.86 -26.89 -0.36
CA GLN A 85 5.31 -27.98 0.46
C GLN A 85 5.73 -29.36 -0.06
N ALA A 86 5.80 -29.56 -1.38
CA ALA A 86 6.28 -30.80 -1.98
C ALA A 86 7.76 -31.08 -1.66
N GLU A 87 8.56 -30.03 -1.46
CA GLU A 87 9.96 -30.14 -1.02
C GLU A 87 10.11 -30.19 0.51
N GLY A 88 9.00 -30.30 1.25
CA GLY A 88 9.00 -30.39 2.71
C GLY A 88 9.28 -29.06 3.42
N VAL A 89 9.19 -27.93 2.70
CA VAL A 89 9.39 -26.60 3.26
C VAL A 89 8.09 -26.09 3.88
N ASP A 90 8.12 -25.80 5.18
CA ASP A 90 6.98 -25.18 5.86
C ASP A 90 6.81 -23.71 5.44
N ALA A 91 5.73 -23.46 4.70
CA ALA A 91 5.41 -22.18 4.09
C ALA A 91 3.91 -21.91 4.14
N TYR A 92 3.53 -20.63 4.21
CA TYR A 92 2.14 -20.20 4.15
C TYR A 92 1.97 -18.90 3.37
N LEU A 93 0.74 -18.67 2.90
CA LEU A 93 0.36 -17.48 2.15
C LEU A 93 -0.47 -16.53 3.00
N SER A 94 -0.14 -15.25 2.95
CA SER A 94 -0.95 -14.18 3.53
C SER A 94 -1.59 -13.33 2.44
N GLY A 95 -2.90 -13.08 2.57
CA GLY A 95 -3.67 -12.22 1.67
C GLY A 95 -4.26 -12.92 0.45
N ALA A 96 -3.95 -14.20 0.21
CA ALA A 96 -4.44 -14.97 -0.95
C ALA A 96 -5.98 -14.95 -1.03
N ASN A 97 -6.64 -15.29 0.07
CA ASN A 97 -8.11 -15.33 0.14
C ASN A 97 -8.74 -13.95 -0.14
N VAL A 98 -8.20 -12.88 0.46
CA VAL A 98 -8.72 -11.52 0.28
C VAL A 98 -8.60 -11.07 -1.19
N THR A 99 -7.47 -11.37 -1.83
CA THR A 99 -7.27 -11.04 -3.25
C THR A 99 -8.08 -11.93 -4.20
N GLN A 100 -8.44 -13.16 -3.82
CA GLN A 100 -9.33 -14.01 -4.61
C GLN A 100 -10.78 -13.53 -4.55
N ILE A 101 -11.25 -13.10 -3.38
CA ILE A 101 -12.63 -12.61 -3.19
C ILE A 101 -12.85 -11.31 -3.98
N ASN A 102 -11.88 -10.38 -3.96
CA ASN A 102 -12.01 -9.13 -4.70
C ASN A 102 -10.66 -8.70 -5.31
N PRO A 103 -10.52 -8.75 -6.66
CA PRO A 103 -9.30 -8.41 -7.37
C PRO A 103 -8.80 -6.97 -7.16
N LEU A 104 -9.65 -6.02 -6.76
CA LEU A 104 -9.21 -4.64 -6.51
C LEU A 104 -8.24 -4.55 -5.32
N TRP A 105 -8.38 -5.45 -4.34
CA TRP A 105 -7.49 -5.50 -3.18
C TRP A 105 -6.07 -5.93 -3.53
N PHE A 106 -5.88 -6.59 -4.67
CA PHE A 106 -4.55 -6.93 -5.17
C PHE A 106 -3.69 -5.67 -5.32
N TYR A 107 -4.26 -4.61 -5.90
CA TYR A 107 -3.57 -3.34 -6.09
C TYR A 107 -3.38 -2.56 -4.78
N ALA A 108 -4.37 -2.62 -3.88
CA ALA A 108 -4.32 -1.89 -2.61
C ALA A 108 -3.32 -2.51 -1.61
N LEU A 109 -3.25 -3.84 -1.52
CA LEU A 109 -2.42 -4.56 -0.53
C LEU A 109 -1.01 -4.88 -1.04
N GLY A 110 -0.79 -4.68 -2.35
CA GLY A 110 0.46 -5.01 -3.03
C GLY A 110 0.64 -6.52 -3.20
N GLY A 111 -0.44 -7.22 -3.54
CA GLY A 111 -0.51 -8.64 -3.84
C GLY A 111 -0.34 -9.60 -2.66
N VAL A 112 -0.22 -10.90 -2.98
CA VAL A 112 -0.08 -11.98 -2.00
C VAL A 112 1.36 -12.06 -1.50
N ARG A 113 1.53 -12.35 -0.21
CA ARG A 113 2.83 -12.48 0.45
C ARG A 113 3.07 -13.94 0.83
N LEU A 114 4.29 -14.41 0.60
CA LEU A 114 4.72 -15.77 0.95
C LEU A 114 5.68 -15.70 2.13
N PHE A 115 5.39 -16.50 3.15
CA PHE A 115 6.18 -16.65 4.36
C PHE A 115 6.70 -18.08 4.46
N VAL A 116 7.94 -18.22 4.92
CA VAL A 116 8.63 -19.50 5.09
C VAL A 116 9.28 -19.56 6.45
N HIS A 117 9.32 -20.73 7.07
CA HIS A 117 10.01 -20.93 8.34
C HIS A 117 11.51 -20.62 8.21
N ARG A 118 12.10 -19.98 9.23
CA ARG A 118 13.49 -19.48 9.20
C ARG A 118 14.51 -20.59 8.95
N GLU A 119 14.24 -21.79 9.46
CA GLU A 119 15.10 -22.97 9.30
C GLU A 119 15.16 -23.46 7.85
N HIS A 120 14.11 -23.23 7.06
CA HIS A 120 14.00 -23.69 5.68
C HIS A 120 14.24 -22.57 4.66
N LEU A 121 14.71 -21.39 5.10
CA LEU A 121 14.90 -20.24 4.21
C LEU A 121 15.88 -20.51 3.07
N ALA A 122 17.01 -21.16 3.36
CA ALA A 122 18.04 -21.45 2.35
C ALA A 122 17.47 -22.35 1.24
N ILE A 123 16.83 -23.44 1.64
CA ILE A 123 16.17 -24.38 0.73
C ILE A 123 15.10 -23.65 -0.08
N ALA A 124 14.25 -22.86 0.58
CA ALA A 124 13.19 -22.14 -0.11
C ALA A 124 13.70 -21.18 -1.19
N PHE A 125 14.81 -20.48 -0.93
CA PHE A 125 15.43 -19.63 -1.95
C PHE A 125 15.93 -20.44 -3.15
N ASP A 126 16.55 -21.59 -2.92
CA ASP A 126 17.00 -22.47 -4.01
C ASP A 126 15.81 -22.97 -4.85
N VAL A 127 14.72 -23.39 -4.21
CA VAL A 127 13.48 -23.81 -4.91
C VAL A 127 12.89 -22.69 -5.74
N ILE A 128 12.81 -21.49 -5.16
CA ILE A 128 12.26 -20.31 -5.82
C ILE A 128 13.11 -19.94 -7.03
N ASP A 129 14.43 -19.94 -6.88
CA ASP A 129 15.36 -19.62 -7.95
C ASP A 129 15.29 -20.66 -9.09
N ALA A 130 15.24 -21.95 -8.75
CA ALA A 130 15.07 -23.02 -9.71
C ALA A 130 13.69 -22.97 -10.41
N THR A 131 12.65 -22.50 -9.70
CA THR A 131 11.32 -22.24 -10.30
C THR A 131 11.39 -21.12 -11.34
N TRP A 132 12.14 -20.06 -11.06
CA TRP A 132 12.26 -18.91 -11.97
C TRP A 132 13.21 -19.14 -13.13
N LYS A 133 14.23 -19.98 -12.95
CA LYS A 133 15.15 -20.39 -14.01
C LYS A 133 14.52 -21.34 -15.03
N GLY A 134 13.32 -21.86 -14.76
CA GLY A 134 12.62 -22.75 -15.68
C GLY A 134 13.17 -24.17 -15.69
N ASP A 135 13.97 -24.57 -14.70
CA ASP A 135 14.57 -25.93 -14.58
C ASP A 135 13.54 -27.05 -14.40
N TYR A 136 12.25 -26.72 -14.42
CA TYR A 136 11.13 -27.63 -14.25
C TYR A 136 10.24 -27.52 -15.48
N GLU A 137 10.80 -27.82 -16.65
CA GLU A 137 10.02 -28.14 -17.83
C GLU A 137 9.25 -29.43 -17.53
N VAL A 138 7.95 -29.29 -17.26
CA VAL A 138 7.04 -30.42 -17.38
C VAL A 138 7.00 -30.75 -18.86
N GLY A 139 7.62 -31.85 -19.27
CA GLY A 139 7.55 -32.36 -20.63
C GLY A 139 6.11 -32.72 -20.97
N VAL A 140 5.35 -31.75 -21.48
CA VAL A 140 4.07 -31.95 -22.13
C VAL A 140 4.20 -31.39 -23.52
N ALA A 141 4.01 -32.25 -24.51
CA ALA A 141 4.06 -31.91 -25.92
C ALA A 141 3.15 -30.71 -26.23
N GLU A 142 3.76 -29.74 -26.93
CA GLU A 142 3.17 -28.69 -27.77
C GLU A 142 2.08 -27.77 -27.17
N GLU A 143 2.52 -26.51 -27.01
CA GLU A 143 1.77 -25.28 -27.28
C GLU A 143 0.67 -24.86 -26.29
N GLN A 144 1.09 -24.24 -25.18
CA GLN A 144 0.54 -22.93 -24.80
C GLN A 144 1.50 -22.15 -23.88
N ASP A 145 2.03 -21.09 -24.48
CA ASP A 145 2.95 -20.07 -23.99
C ASP A 145 2.66 -19.61 -22.55
N ALA A 146 3.58 -19.92 -21.63
CA ALA A 146 3.52 -19.54 -20.23
C ALA A 146 3.67 -18.00 -20.08
N PRO A 147 2.87 -17.30 -19.25
CA PRO A 147 2.97 -15.84 -19.16
C PRO A 147 4.21 -15.44 -18.37
N GLY A 148 5.31 -15.26 -19.09
CA GLY A 148 6.57 -14.72 -18.61
C GLY A 148 6.40 -13.34 -17.95
N ARG A 149 7.30 -13.09 -17.01
CA ARG A 149 7.55 -11.86 -16.23
C ARG A 149 7.41 -10.56 -17.04
N ASP A 150 7.65 -10.65 -18.33
CA ASP A 150 7.54 -9.62 -19.36
C ASP A 150 6.13 -9.02 -19.46
N ARG A 151 5.08 -9.77 -19.11
CA ARG A 151 3.69 -9.27 -19.16
C ARG A 151 3.35 -8.30 -18.03
N ILE A 152 4.06 -8.36 -16.90
CA ILE A 152 3.84 -7.43 -15.77
C ILE A 152 4.59 -6.11 -16.02
N GLU A 153 5.79 -6.17 -16.60
CA GLU A 153 6.50 -4.98 -17.05
C GLU A 153 5.84 -4.32 -18.26
N SER A 154 5.33 -5.11 -19.23
CA SER A 154 4.60 -4.55 -20.38
C SER A 154 3.26 -3.94 -19.98
N LYS A 155 2.56 -4.51 -18.98
CA LYS A 155 1.35 -3.87 -18.41
C LYS A 155 1.67 -2.58 -17.65
N ARG A 156 2.83 -2.49 -17.00
CA ARG A 156 3.33 -1.23 -16.39
C ARG A 156 3.67 -0.19 -17.45
N GLN A 157 4.32 -0.58 -18.54
CA GLN A 157 4.60 0.31 -19.67
C GLN A 157 3.32 0.75 -20.39
N ALA A 158 2.34 -0.14 -20.56
CA ALA A 158 1.05 0.19 -21.16
C ALA A 158 0.27 1.20 -20.31
N GLY A 159 0.29 1.06 -18.98
CA GLY A 159 -0.30 2.06 -18.07
C GLY A 159 0.37 3.43 -18.20
N TRP A 160 1.70 3.46 -18.29
CA TRP A 160 2.46 4.71 -18.50
C TRP A 160 2.20 5.34 -19.87
N MET A 161 2.07 4.54 -20.93
CA MET A 161 1.75 5.04 -22.26
C MET A 161 0.36 5.69 -22.32
N CYS A 162 -0.64 5.15 -21.61
CA CYS A 162 -1.96 5.77 -21.52
C CYS A 162 -1.93 7.11 -20.77
N VAL A 163 -1.14 7.23 -19.70
CA VAL A 163 -1.00 8.49 -18.96
C VAL A 163 -0.29 9.55 -19.81
N LEU A 164 0.78 9.17 -20.51
CA LEU A 164 1.51 10.06 -21.40
C LEU A 164 0.66 10.51 -22.59
N SER A 165 -0.13 9.61 -23.19
CA SER A 165 -1.00 9.96 -24.31
C SER A 165 -2.10 10.95 -23.89
N VAL A 166 -2.73 10.74 -22.74
CA VAL A 166 -3.75 11.68 -22.22
C VAL A 166 -3.12 13.04 -21.88
N ALA A 167 -1.94 13.06 -21.27
CA ALA A 167 -1.23 14.30 -20.97
C ALA A 167 -0.84 15.06 -22.25
N MET A 168 -0.40 14.34 -23.29
CA MET A 168 -0.05 14.93 -24.58
C MET A 168 -1.27 15.50 -25.30
N VAL A 169 -2.42 14.82 -25.27
CA VAL A 169 -3.67 15.32 -25.86
C VAL A 169 -4.16 16.56 -25.14
N MET A 170 -4.18 16.57 -23.79
CA MET A 170 -4.56 17.74 -23.00
C MET A 170 -3.62 18.93 -23.20
N GLY A 171 -2.30 18.66 -23.25
CA GLY A 171 -1.30 19.68 -23.56
C GLY A 171 -1.46 20.24 -24.98
N GLY A 172 -1.71 19.38 -25.95
CA GLY A 172 -1.94 19.77 -27.35
C GLY A 172 -3.20 20.63 -27.53
N ILE A 173 -4.31 20.27 -26.88
CA ILE A 173 -5.54 21.07 -26.90
C ILE A 173 -5.32 22.44 -26.26
N SER A 174 -4.55 22.51 -25.17
CA SER A 174 -4.23 23.77 -24.49
C SER A 174 -3.33 24.67 -25.36
N LEU A 175 -2.34 24.10 -26.03
CA LEU A 175 -1.47 24.82 -26.95
C LEU A 175 -2.23 25.31 -28.19
N ALA A 176 -3.11 24.46 -28.71
CA ALA A 176 -4.00 24.79 -29.83
C ALA A 176 -4.98 25.91 -29.45
N ALA A 177 -5.49 25.95 -28.21
CA ALA A 177 -6.32 27.05 -27.74
C ALA A 177 -5.56 28.38 -27.63
N LEU A 178 -4.24 28.33 -27.40
CA LEU A 178 -3.37 29.50 -27.35
C LEU A 178 -3.04 30.04 -28.74
N TRP A 179 -2.95 29.15 -29.73
CA TRP A 179 -2.62 29.47 -31.13
C TRP A 179 -3.83 29.57 -32.05
N TRP A 180 -5.02 29.16 -31.61
CA TRP A 180 -6.23 29.32 -32.40
C TRP A 180 -6.39 30.83 -32.59
N PRO A 181 -6.27 31.33 -33.84
CA PRO A 181 -6.62 32.71 -34.11
C PRO A 181 -8.05 32.81 -33.62
N SER A 182 -8.32 33.69 -32.66
CA SER A 182 -9.70 34.09 -32.42
C SER A 182 -10.16 34.60 -33.78
N TYR A 183 -10.85 33.74 -34.54
CA TYR A 183 -11.79 34.15 -35.56
C TYR A 183 -12.85 34.85 -34.74
N ALA A 184 -12.52 36.08 -34.35
CA ALA A 184 -13.49 37.09 -34.06
C ALA A 184 -14.39 37.02 -35.27
N SER A 185 -15.58 36.45 -35.10
CA SER A 185 -16.74 36.88 -35.85
C SER A 185 -16.58 38.39 -35.98
N PRO A 186 -16.53 38.96 -37.19
CA PRO A 186 -16.29 40.39 -37.37
C PRO A 186 -17.46 41.14 -36.73
N SER A 187 -17.32 41.41 -35.43
CA SER A 187 -18.24 42.21 -34.67
C SER A 187 -17.93 43.63 -35.06
N TYR A 188 -18.77 44.15 -35.95
CA TYR A 188 -18.85 45.54 -36.36
C TYR A 188 -19.35 46.38 -35.16
N SER A 189 -18.61 46.39 -34.06
CA SER A 189 -18.91 47.21 -32.89
C SER A 189 -17.60 47.73 -32.31
N MET A 190 -17.35 49.03 -32.52
CA MET A 190 -16.30 49.79 -31.86
C MET A 190 -16.61 49.91 -30.36
N THR A 191 -16.40 48.85 -29.60
CA THR A 191 -16.38 48.89 -28.14
C THR A 191 -15.10 48.22 -27.70
N SER A 192 -14.15 49.00 -27.19
CA SER A 192 -12.88 48.52 -26.65
C SER A 192 -13.13 47.41 -25.63
N GLY A 193 -12.52 46.24 -25.85
CA GLY A 193 -12.69 45.07 -24.99
C GLY A 193 -12.41 45.38 -23.53
N SER A 194 -13.31 44.91 -22.66
CA SER A 194 -13.23 45.12 -21.22
C SER A 194 -11.96 44.48 -20.64
N PRO A 195 -11.26 45.15 -19.70
CA PRO A 195 -10.07 44.60 -19.04
C PRO A 195 -10.34 43.28 -18.28
N SER A 196 -11.60 42.94 -18.01
CA SER A 196 -12.01 41.68 -17.38
C SER A 196 -11.69 40.45 -18.23
N ASP A 197 -11.73 40.54 -19.56
CA ASP A 197 -11.47 39.40 -20.45
C ASP A 197 -9.99 39.02 -20.50
N LEU A 198 -9.10 40.01 -20.40
CA LEU A 198 -7.67 39.76 -20.30
C LEU A 198 -7.32 39.07 -18.97
N LEU A 199 -7.98 39.47 -17.88
CA LEU A 199 -7.77 38.91 -16.55
C LEU A 199 -8.28 37.47 -16.47
N ALA A 200 -9.46 37.18 -17.04
CA ALA A 200 -10.02 35.82 -17.11
C ALA A 200 -9.12 34.86 -17.90
N ARG A 201 -8.56 35.31 -19.04
CA ARG A 201 -7.61 34.53 -19.84
C ARG A 201 -6.31 34.27 -19.09
N GLY A 202 -5.80 35.26 -18.36
CA GLY A 202 -4.62 35.10 -17.50
C GLY A 202 -4.83 34.04 -16.43
N MET A 203 -5.96 34.10 -15.70
CA MET A 203 -6.24 33.15 -14.61
C MET A 203 -6.37 31.71 -15.13
N ALA A 204 -7.07 31.49 -16.25
CA ALA A 204 -7.24 30.15 -16.83
C ALA A 204 -5.89 29.51 -17.21
N SER A 205 -4.96 30.30 -17.77
CA SER A 205 -3.60 29.84 -18.11
C SER A 205 -2.82 29.43 -16.86
N THR A 206 -2.87 30.24 -15.79
CA THR A 206 -2.11 29.96 -14.56
C THR A 206 -2.63 28.71 -13.85
N PHE A 207 -3.95 28.47 -13.86
CA PHE A 207 -4.55 27.26 -13.32
C PHE A 207 -4.13 26.00 -14.08
N LEU A 208 -4.05 26.06 -15.41
CA LEU A 208 -3.60 24.92 -16.22
C LEU A 208 -2.12 24.58 -15.96
N VAL A 209 -1.24 25.58 -15.89
CA VAL A 209 0.20 25.36 -15.63
C VAL A 209 0.43 24.83 -14.22
N THR A 210 -0.25 25.37 -13.21
CA THR A 210 -0.13 24.90 -11.82
C THR A 210 -0.70 23.50 -11.64
N TYR A 211 -1.81 23.17 -12.29
CA TYR A 211 -2.39 21.83 -12.25
C TYR A 211 -1.47 20.78 -12.88
N ALA A 212 -0.84 21.09 -14.02
CA ALA A 212 0.14 20.20 -14.66
C ALA A 212 1.39 20.00 -13.80
N GLY A 213 1.92 21.07 -13.18
CA GLY A 213 3.07 21.00 -12.28
C GLY A 213 2.78 20.20 -11.01
N PHE A 214 1.58 20.36 -10.43
CA PHE A 214 1.14 19.58 -9.27
C PHE A 214 1.07 18.09 -9.58
N TRP A 215 0.56 17.70 -10.75
CA TRP A 215 0.53 16.30 -11.18
C TRP A 215 1.93 15.71 -11.37
N LEU A 216 2.86 16.46 -11.95
CA LEU A 216 4.27 16.04 -12.08
C LEU A 216 4.92 15.79 -10.71
N LEU A 217 4.75 16.71 -9.77
CA LEU A 217 5.28 16.58 -8.40
C LEU A 217 4.63 15.43 -7.62
N PHE A 218 3.32 15.25 -7.77
CA PHE A 218 2.58 14.16 -7.14
C PHE A 218 3.07 12.80 -7.64
N VAL A 219 3.26 12.65 -8.95
CA VAL A 219 3.81 11.44 -9.57
C VAL A 219 5.25 11.19 -9.11
N GLU A 220 6.10 12.21 -9.06
CA GLU A 220 7.48 12.05 -8.60
C GLU A 220 7.56 11.64 -7.12
N CYS A 221 6.71 12.22 -6.27
CA CYS A 221 6.59 11.82 -4.87
C CYS A 221 6.11 10.37 -4.70
N ALA A 222 5.12 9.94 -5.49
CA ALA A 222 4.61 8.58 -5.47
C ALA A 222 5.70 7.56 -5.87
N VAL A 223 6.52 7.89 -6.87
CA VAL A 223 7.65 7.06 -7.32
C VAL A 223 8.76 7.00 -6.26
N ARG A 224 9.12 8.13 -5.64
CA ARG A 224 10.16 8.16 -4.60
C ARG A 224 9.76 7.36 -3.35
N ARG A 225 8.46 7.34 -2.99
CA ARG A 225 7.96 6.53 -1.86
C ARG A 225 8.07 5.02 -2.10
N GLN A 226 7.97 4.55 -3.35
CA GLN A 226 8.12 3.13 -3.67
C GLN A 226 9.56 2.62 -3.66
N LYS A 227 10.56 3.51 -3.74
CA LYS A 227 11.98 3.14 -3.79
C LYS A 227 12.67 3.05 -2.42
N ARG A 228 11.98 3.35 -1.31
CA ARG A 228 12.56 3.10 0.02
C ARG A 228 12.28 1.65 0.43
N PRO A 229 13.32 0.81 0.57
CA PRO A 229 13.18 -0.58 1.00
C PRO A 229 12.66 -0.68 2.44
#